data_AF-A0A0C3QF99-F1
#
_entry.id   AF-A0A0C3QF99-F1
#
_cell.length_a   1.000
_cell.length_b   1.000
_cell.length_c   1.000
_cell.angle_alpha   90.00
_cell.angle_beta   90.00
_cell.angle_gamma   90.00
#
_symmetry.space_group_name_H-M   'P 1'
#
loop_
_entity.id
_entity.type
_entity.pdbx_description
1 polymer ?
#
loop_
_entity_poly.entity_id
_entity_poly.type
_entity_poly.pdbx_seq_one_letter_code
_entity_poly.pdbx_strand_id
1 'polypeptide(L)'
;MERTSQFVNVWFWARDDENVPDDVKDAATLKQSAKVNPDAWGQPQANFVSNYTCDLAAAIKSQNIIINLCLCGDWAGNAYLSTRPSTCVDHVNNDPAAFKDAYWDIASLTILSPTSSGASKRHHHSHKRNYF
;
A
#
# COMPACT_ATOMS: atom_id res chain seq x y z
N MET A 1 3.34 1.72 4.50
CA MET A 1 1.89 1.95 4.64
C MET A 1 1.40 1.06 5.75
N GLU A 2 0.61 1.62 6.66
CA GLU A 2 -0.08 0.88 7.72
C GLU A 2 -1.59 1.09 7.57
N ARG A 3 -2.36 0.03 7.76
CA ARG A 3 -3.82 0.09 7.71
C ARG A 3 -4.42 -0.59 8.92
N THR A 4 -5.37 0.10 9.54
CA THR A 4 -6.25 -0.41 10.60
C THR A 4 -7.71 -0.20 10.22
N SER A 5 -8.64 -0.46 11.13
CA SER A 5 -10.05 -0.04 10.97
C SER A 5 -10.25 1.45 11.20
N GLN A 6 -9.29 2.14 11.82
CA GLN A 6 -9.40 3.54 12.22
C GLN A 6 -8.62 4.48 11.32
N PHE A 7 -7.57 4.01 10.65
CA PHE A 7 -6.76 4.85 9.78
C PHE A 7 -6.00 4.07 8.70
N VAL A 8 -5.54 4.80 7.69
CA VAL A 8 -4.49 4.39 6.77
C VAL A 8 -3.40 5.45 6.81
N ASN A 9 -2.19 5.03 7.16
CA ASN A 9 -1.01 5.89 7.19
C ASN A 9 -0.04 5.52 6.07
N VAL A 10 0.52 6.52 5.40
CA VAL A 10 1.53 6.35 4.36
C VAL A 10 2.76 7.18 4.71
N TRP A 11 3.91 6.53 4.74
CA TRP A 11 5.22 7.15 4.91
C TRP A 11 6.00 7.02 3.61
N PHE A 12 6.84 8.02 3.36
CA PHE A 12 7.83 8.02 2.30
C PHE A 12 9.12 8.53 2.91
N TRP A 13 10.21 7.81 2.65
CA TRP A 13 11.56 8.24 2.98
C TRP A 13 12.39 8.26 1.70
N ALA A 14 13.14 9.33 1.48
CA ALA A 14 14.10 9.39 0.40
C ALA A 14 15.24 8.39 0.66
N ARG A 15 15.96 7.96 -0.39
CA ARG A 15 16.98 6.91 -0.30
C ARG A 15 18.04 7.18 0.77
N ASP A 16 18.46 8.44 0.89
CA ASP A 16 19.53 8.87 1.80
C ASP A 16 19.00 9.66 3.00
N ASP A 17 17.71 9.51 3.32
CA ASP A 17 17.13 10.15 4.51
C ASP A 17 17.65 9.47 5.78
N GLU A 18 18.35 10.23 6.62
CA GLU A 18 18.91 9.75 7.89
C GLU A 18 17.81 9.32 8.87
N ASN A 19 16.58 9.83 8.69
CA ASN A 19 15.43 9.57 9.55
C ASN A 19 14.64 8.32 9.16
N VAL A 20 15.10 7.51 8.19
CA VAL A 20 14.48 6.21 7.93
C VAL A 20 14.58 5.37 9.21
N PRO A 21 13.47 4.86 9.76
CA PRO A 21 13.49 4.01 10.95
C PRO A 21 14.35 2.75 10.73
N ASP A 22 15.09 2.32 11.76
CA ASP A 22 16.01 1.19 11.62
C ASP A 22 15.28 -0.13 11.31
N ASP A 23 14.04 -0.28 11.79
CA ASP A 23 13.17 -1.41 11.47
C ASP A 23 12.63 -1.39 10.03
N VAL A 24 12.76 -0.27 9.32
CA VAL A 24 12.46 -0.12 7.88
C VAL A 24 13.70 -0.32 7.01
N LYS A 25 14.89 0.11 7.46
CA LYS A 25 16.15 0.04 6.69
C LYS A 25 16.55 -1.40 6.35
N ASP A 26 16.32 -2.34 7.26
CA ASP A 26 16.79 -3.72 7.13
C ASP A 26 15.65 -4.70 6.80
N ALA A 27 15.72 -5.31 5.62
CA ALA A 27 14.79 -6.34 5.18
C ALA A 27 14.76 -7.58 6.10
N ALA A 28 15.84 -7.89 6.83
CA ALA A 28 15.85 -8.95 7.83
C ALA A 28 15.04 -8.60 9.08
N THR A 29 15.04 -7.31 9.48
CA THR A 29 14.22 -6.79 10.57
C THR A 29 12.75 -6.74 10.15
N LEU A 30 12.45 -6.30 8.92
CA LEU A 30 11.09 -6.30 8.39
C LEU A 30 10.45 -7.69 8.37
N LYS A 31 11.22 -8.77 8.19
CA LYS A 31 10.68 -10.15 8.24
C LYS A 31 10.19 -10.57 9.63
N GLN A 32 10.52 -9.81 10.67
CA GLN A 32 10.12 -10.08 12.05
C GLN A 32 9.04 -9.08 12.43
N SER A 33 7.77 -9.42 12.22
CA SER A 33 6.64 -8.51 12.48
C SER A 33 6.64 -7.92 13.91
N ALA A 34 7.13 -8.67 14.90
CA ALA A 34 7.24 -8.22 16.29
C ALA A 34 8.34 -7.16 16.53
N LYS A 35 9.18 -6.86 15.53
CA LYS A 35 10.25 -5.86 15.59
C LYS A 35 9.89 -4.56 14.87
N VAL A 36 8.75 -4.52 14.18
CA VAL A 36 8.29 -3.36 13.43
C VAL A 36 7.31 -2.55 14.28
N ASN A 37 7.59 -1.26 14.47
CA ASN A 37 6.78 -0.36 15.28
C ASN A 37 6.46 0.97 14.55
N PRO A 38 5.33 1.03 13.82
CA PRO A 38 4.91 2.24 13.13
C PRO A 38 4.69 3.46 14.03
N ASP A 39 4.39 3.28 15.32
CA ASP A 39 4.21 4.40 16.26
C ASP A 39 5.50 5.20 16.46
N ALA A 40 6.66 4.60 16.19
CA ALA A 40 7.98 5.23 16.28
C ALA A 40 8.45 5.87 14.95
N TRP A 41 7.69 5.74 13.87
CA TRP A 41 8.08 6.21 12.54
C TRP A 41 7.86 7.72 12.30
N GLY A 42 7.32 8.42 13.29
CA GLY A 42 7.01 9.84 13.20
C GLY A 42 5.79 10.15 12.32
N GLN A 43 5.65 11.41 11.93
CA GLN A 43 4.47 11.87 11.20
C GLN A 43 4.40 11.23 9.80
N PRO A 44 3.26 10.61 9.43
CA PRO A 44 3.07 10.11 8.07
C PRO A 44 2.93 11.26 7.07
N GLN A 45 3.37 11.02 5.83
CA GLN A 45 3.17 11.93 4.71
C GLN A 45 1.67 12.08 4.37
N ALA A 46 0.90 11.00 4.54
CA ALA A 46 -0.55 11.01 4.41
C ALA A 46 -1.20 10.21 5.55
N ASN A 47 -2.24 10.80 6.16
CA ASN A 47 -3.03 10.23 7.24
C ASN A 47 -4.51 10.29 6.85
N PHE A 48 -5.10 9.13 6.58
CA PHE A 48 -6.52 8.99 6.29
C PHE A 48 -7.20 8.40 7.52
N VAL A 49 -8.12 9.14 8.14
CA VAL A 49 -8.77 8.71 9.39
C VAL A 49 -10.23 8.37 9.15
N SER A 50 -10.68 7.32 9.80
CA SER A 50 -12.10 7.01 9.91
C SER A 50 -12.77 8.08 10.77
N ASN A 51 -13.96 8.49 10.38
CA ASN A 51 -14.75 9.48 11.07
C ASN A 51 -16.24 9.23 10.82
N TYR A 52 -17.11 10.14 11.27
CA TYR A 52 -18.55 10.00 11.14
C TYR A 52 -19.08 10.02 9.69
N THR A 53 -18.30 10.50 8.71
CA THR A 53 -18.66 10.47 7.27
C THR A 53 -17.92 9.39 6.49
N CYS A 54 -16.93 8.72 7.08
CA CYS A 54 -16.11 7.71 6.43
C CYS A 54 -15.77 6.58 7.41
N ASP A 55 -16.50 5.47 7.31
CA ASP A 55 -16.13 4.20 7.94
C ASP A 55 -15.09 3.49 7.06
N LEU A 56 -13.83 3.52 7.47
CA LEU A 56 -12.75 2.87 6.73
C LEU A 56 -12.84 1.35 6.76
N ALA A 57 -13.40 0.75 7.82
CA ALA A 57 -13.56 -0.68 7.94
C ALA A 57 -14.61 -1.20 6.94
N ALA A 58 -15.67 -0.42 6.70
CA ALA A 58 -16.68 -0.72 5.70
C ALA A 58 -16.21 -0.43 4.26
N ALA A 59 -15.48 0.69 4.07
CA ALA A 59 -15.04 1.14 2.75
C ALA A 59 -13.90 0.29 2.18
N ILE A 60 -12.94 -0.10 3.01
CA ILE A 60 -11.75 -0.84 2.58
C ILE A 60 -11.88 -2.29 3.04
N LYS A 61 -11.99 -3.22 2.09
CA LYS A 61 -12.02 -4.67 2.36
C LYS A 61 -10.65 -5.30 2.15
N SER A 62 -10.56 -6.63 2.06
CA SER A 62 -9.33 -7.31 1.61
C SER A 62 -8.87 -6.72 0.28
N GLN A 63 -7.58 -6.40 0.18
CA GLN A 63 -6.99 -5.74 -1.00
C GLN A 63 -5.97 -6.66 -1.66
N ASN A 64 -5.82 -6.51 -2.97
CA ASN A 64 -4.65 -7.01 -3.69
C ASN A 64 -3.65 -5.86 -3.84
N ILE A 65 -2.36 -6.17 -3.80
CA ILE A 65 -1.34 -5.20 -4.18
C ILE A 65 -1.21 -5.22 -5.70
N ILE A 66 -1.35 -4.06 -6.33
CA ILE A 66 -1.22 -3.87 -7.78
C ILE A 66 -0.08 -2.89 -8.02
N ILE A 67 0.89 -3.28 -8.83
CA ILE A 67 1.95 -2.42 -9.33
C ILE A 67 1.81 -2.39 -10.84
N ASN A 68 1.58 -1.22 -11.41
CA ASN A 68 1.34 -1.06 -12.84
C ASN A 68 2.08 0.17 -13.39
N LEU A 69 2.23 0.17 -14.71
CA LEU A 69 2.65 1.31 -15.52
C LEU A 69 1.70 1.36 -16.71
N CYS A 70 0.89 2.42 -16.78
CA CYS A 70 -0.07 2.65 -17.86
C CYS A 70 0.22 4.02 -18.47
N LEU A 71 0.00 4.14 -19.78
CA LEU A 71 0.27 5.36 -20.52
C LEU A 71 -1.05 5.98 -21.00
N CYS A 72 -1.14 7.30 -20.91
CA CYS A 72 -2.33 8.07 -21.23
C CYS A 72 -3.56 7.70 -20.39
N GLY A 73 -4.58 7.11 -20.99
CA GLY A 73 -5.85 6.78 -20.33
C GLY A 73 -6.60 8.00 -19.78
N ASP A 74 -7.56 7.70 -18.90
CA ASP A 74 -8.54 8.68 -18.40
C ASP A 74 -7.91 9.83 -17.61
N TRP A 75 -6.74 9.60 -17.00
CA TRP A 75 -6.06 10.66 -16.26
C TRP A 75 -4.92 11.27 -17.07
N ALA A 76 -3.82 10.54 -17.29
CA ALA A 76 -2.63 11.13 -17.92
C ALA A 76 -2.89 11.58 -19.36
N GLY A 77 -3.81 10.92 -20.08
CA GLY A 77 -4.23 11.32 -21.42
C GLY A 77 -5.04 12.63 -21.41
N ASN A 78 -6.03 12.72 -20.52
CA ASN A 78 -6.88 13.92 -20.42
C ASN A 78 -6.14 15.14 -19.81
N ALA A 79 -5.15 14.89 -18.96
CA ALA A 79 -4.28 15.93 -18.41
C ALA A 79 -3.07 16.27 -19.30
N TYR A 80 -2.92 15.63 -20.45
CA TYR A 80 -1.80 15.87 -21.35
C TYR A 80 -1.89 17.28 -21.93
N LEU A 81 -0.87 18.09 -21.67
CA LEU A 81 -0.89 19.52 -22.00
C LEU A 81 -0.99 19.73 -23.51
N SER A 82 -1.92 20.60 -23.92
CA SER A 82 -2.08 21.02 -25.33
C SER A 82 -0.87 21.76 -25.89
N THR A 83 0.03 22.24 -25.04
CA THR A 83 1.31 22.85 -25.44
C THR A 83 2.33 21.82 -25.91
N ARG A 84 2.08 20.52 -25.73
CA ARG A 84 2.90 19.46 -26.31
C ARG A 84 2.61 19.33 -27.81
N PRO A 85 3.61 18.96 -28.63
CA PRO A 85 3.48 18.99 -30.09
C PRO A 85 2.54 17.95 -30.69
N SER A 86 1.97 17.03 -29.89
CA SER A 86 1.10 15.93 -30.34
C SER A 86 0.07 15.55 -29.27
N THR A 87 -0.82 14.60 -29.56
CA THR A 87 -1.64 13.97 -28.52
C THR A 87 -0.79 13.04 -27.64
N CYS A 88 -1.30 12.66 -26.46
CA CYS A 88 -0.63 11.68 -25.60
C CYS A 88 -0.41 10.35 -26.34
N VAL A 89 -1.44 9.86 -27.03
CA VAL A 89 -1.39 8.59 -27.77
C VAL A 89 -0.37 8.66 -28.90
N ASP A 90 -0.32 9.77 -29.64
CA ASP A 90 0.67 9.95 -30.70
C ASP A 90 2.10 10.01 -30.16
N HIS A 91 2.32 10.65 -29.00
CA HIS A 91 3.63 10.70 -28.38
C HIS A 91 4.10 9.31 -27.97
N VAL A 92 3.24 8.54 -27.30
CA VAL A 92 3.52 7.17 -26.87
C VAL A 92 3.81 6.25 -28.06
N ASN A 93 3.03 6.37 -29.14
CA ASN A 93 3.20 5.52 -30.33
C ASN A 93 4.47 5.82 -31.12
N ASN A 94 4.88 7.10 -31.18
CA ASN A 94 5.91 7.55 -32.13
C ASN A 94 7.25 7.92 -31.48
N ASP A 95 7.36 7.96 -30.14
CA ASP A 95 8.61 8.27 -29.43
C ASP A 95 8.94 7.21 -28.36
N PRO A 96 9.26 5.96 -28.75
CA PRO A 96 9.56 4.91 -27.78
C PRO A 96 10.82 5.20 -26.96
N ALA A 97 11.77 5.99 -27.50
CA ALA A 97 13.01 6.32 -26.80
C ALA A 97 12.78 7.18 -25.56
N ALA A 98 11.71 7.99 -25.53
CA ALA A 98 11.32 8.80 -24.37
C ALA A 98 10.94 7.95 -23.14
N PHE A 99 10.60 6.68 -23.32
CA PHE A 99 10.12 5.79 -22.25
C PHE A 99 11.17 4.77 -21.78
N LYS A 100 12.45 4.92 -22.16
CA LYS A 100 13.53 4.01 -21.73
C LYS A 100 13.67 3.88 -20.21
N ASP A 101 13.30 4.94 -19.48
CA ASP A 101 13.38 5.02 -18.02
C ASP A 101 12.01 4.75 -17.35
N ALA A 102 10.99 4.35 -18.11
CA ALA A 102 9.64 4.06 -17.63
C ALA A 102 9.53 2.60 -17.14
N TYR A 103 10.24 2.27 -16.06
CA TYR A 103 10.20 0.95 -15.43
C TYR A 103 10.23 1.04 -13.90
N TRP A 104 9.86 -0.06 -13.24
CA TRP A 104 10.04 -0.23 -11.80
C TRP A 104 11.27 -1.12 -11.55
N ASP A 105 12.18 -0.66 -10.70
CA ASP A 105 13.21 -1.49 -10.08
C ASP A 105 12.90 -1.62 -8.59
N ILE A 106 12.47 -2.81 -8.16
CA ILE A 106 11.92 -3.05 -6.82
C ILE A 106 12.84 -4.03 -6.09
N ALA A 107 13.54 -3.52 -5.09
CA ALA A 107 14.40 -4.34 -4.24
C ALA A 107 13.60 -5.33 -3.37
N SER A 108 12.46 -4.91 -2.81
CA SER A 108 11.61 -5.79 -2.00
C SER A 108 10.18 -5.26 -1.86
N LEU A 109 9.24 -6.18 -1.69
CA LEU A 109 7.89 -5.91 -1.20
C LEU A 109 7.62 -6.85 -0.01
N THR A 110 7.39 -6.28 1.18
CA THR A 110 7.16 -7.03 2.41
C THR A 110 5.79 -6.67 2.98
N ILE A 111 5.00 -7.68 3.36
CA ILE A 111 3.67 -7.52 3.96
C ILE A 111 3.71 -8.08 5.37
N LEU A 112 3.26 -7.28 6.34
CA LEU A 112 3.21 -7.64 7.74
C LEU A 112 1.76 -7.61 8.23
N SER A 113 1.45 -8.56 9.10
CA SER A 113 0.20 -8.60 9.84
C SER A 113 0.51 -8.39 11.32
N PRO A 114 -0.36 -7.73 12.09
CA PRO A 114 -0.21 -7.64 13.53
C PRO A 114 -0.04 -9.04 14.12
N THR A 115 0.96 -9.21 14.97
CA THR A 115 1.13 -10.46 15.72
C THR A 115 -0.10 -10.62 16.60
N SER A 116 -0.87 -11.68 16.40
CA SER A 116 -2.10 -11.89 17.16
C SER A 116 -1.76 -12.03 18.65
N SER A 117 -2.14 -11.05 19.48
CA SER A 117 -2.33 -11.29 20.90
C SER A 117 -3.46 -12.32 21.01
N GLY A 118 -3.12 -13.55 21.40
CA GLY A 118 -3.99 -14.71 21.28
C GLY A 118 -5.41 -14.49 21.80
N ALA A 119 -6.38 -14.53 20.88
CA ALA A 119 -7.77 -14.85 21.17
C ALA A 119 -8.29 -15.77 20.06
N SER A 120 -7.77 -16.99 20.02
CA SER A 120 -8.43 -18.08 19.29
C SER A 120 -9.77 -18.36 19.97
N LYS A 121 -10.85 -17.78 19.46
CA LYS A 121 -12.19 -18.32 19.72
C LYS A 121 -12.25 -19.67 19.02
N ARG A 122 -11.87 -20.73 19.73
CA ARG A 122 -12.20 -22.10 19.33
C ARG A 122 -13.72 -22.21 19.33
N HIS A 123 -14.34 -22.19 18.15
CA HIS A 123 -15.73 -22.64 18.01
C HIS A 123 -15.75 -24.16 18.23
N HIS A 124 -16.03 -24.56 19.46
CA HIS A 124 -16.33 -25.95 19.78
C HIS A 124 -17.80 -26.21 19.39
N HIS A 125 -18.03 -26.75 18.20
CA HIS A 125 -19.32 -27.33 17.84
C HIS A 125 -19.46 -28.70 18.51
N SER A 126 -20.06 -28.71 19.70
CA SER A 126 -20.58 -29.93 20.29
C SER A 126 -21.91 -30.27 19.61
N HIS A 127 -21.89 -31.20 18.66
CA HIS A 127 -23.11 -31.85 18.19
C HIS A 127 -23.73 -32.66 19.34
N LYS A 128 -24.77 -32.12 19.98
CA LYS A 128 -25.69 -32.94 20.78
C LYS A 128 -26.53 -33.77 19.80
N ARG A 129 -26.24 -35.08 19.73
CA ARG A 129 -27.14 -36.06 19.14
C ARG A 129 -28.33 -36.24 20.09
N ASN A 130 -29.49 -35.71 19.71
CA ASN A 130 -30.75 -36.08 20.35
C ASN A 130 -31.20 -37.40 19.72
N TYR A 131 -31.28 -38.45 20.54
CA TYR A 131 -32.04 -39.65 20.22
C TYR A 131 -33.47 -39.45 20.71
N PHE A 132 -34.43 -39.59 19.80
CA PHE A 132 -35.68 -40.31 20.04
C PHE A 132 -35.74 -41.42 18.99
#